data_AF-A0A250KU47-F1
#
_entry.id   AF-A0A250KU47-F1
#
_cell.length_a   1.000
_cell.length_b   1.000
_cell.length_c   1.000
_cell.angle_alpha   90.00
_cell.angle_beta   90.00
_cell.angle_gamma   90.00
#
_symmetry.space_group_name_H-M   'P 1'
#
loop_
_entity.id
_entity.type
_entity.pdbx_description
1 polymer ?
#
loop_
_entity_poly.entity_id
_entity_poly.type
_entity_poly.pdbx_seq_one_letter_code
_entity_poly.pdbx_strand_id
1 'polypeptide(L)'
;MKNRAILTVLMGTVLFSQSSLVLANTVPLPDHHHIYINVANDSGSQYGSGPDGSYYIKADGGGLNQLHITTDSSIAGVNGQVTTQNIDTSSTSGTFWVSTTGGRGYNDAIILLASVQGPVSDDFSLSITSSGYQWTPTMNQTVGADIRYVSGAVDETFSKSDFLYGPNTAKPGPGNGWVLPFYSGQDINDPSTASYLLFIDLYVGNTSDRSLIDSGNAKVEFTVSGLYETTLAFNAYAYALSSNTGGDSIDWTNRLSTNLADPGQSGYSITTTAVAPVPLPPAVWLLGSALAGFGFIGRRQRNSAASRTFSAL
;
A
#
# COMPACT_ATOMS: atom_id res chain seq x y z
N MET A 1 -9.43 49.93 48.80
CA MET A 1 -9.79 49.55 47.41
C MET A 1 -8.49 49.29 46.66
N LYS A 2 -8.13 48.03 46.42
CA LYS A 2 -6.96 47.65 45.61
C LYS A 2 -7.43 46.61 44.60
N ASN A 3 -7.42 47.02 43.33
CA ASN A 3 -7.91 46.27 42.18
C ASN A 3 -7.12 44.95 42.02
N ARG A 4 -7.85 43.84 41.94
CA ARG A 4 -7.34 42.56 41.46
C ARG A 4 -7.50 42.54 39.94
N ALA A 5 -6.40 42.55 39.20
CA ALA A 5 -6.41 42.28 37.77
C ALA A 5 -6.58 40.77 37.57
N ILE A 6 -7.67 40.38 36.91
CA ILE A 6 -7.91 39.02 36.43
C ILE A 6 -7.20 38.91 35.09
N LEU A 7 -6.22 38.01 34.99
CA LEU A 7 -5.55 37.67 33.74
C LEU A 7 -6.31 36.51 33.10
N THR A 8 -7.15 36.81 32.12
CA THR A 8 -7.81 35.81 31.28
C THR A 8 -6.84 35.35 30.20
N VAL A 9 -6.34 34.12 30.30
CA VAL A 9 -5.56 33.49 29.22
C VAL A 9 -6.54 32.97 28.18
N LEU A 10 -6.61 33.65 27.04
CA LEU A 10 -7.37 33.21 25.88
C LEU A 10 -6.56 32.09 25.20
N MET A 11 -6.98 30.84 25.39
CA MET A 11 -6.35 29.68 24.76
C MET A 11 -6.84 29.62 23.31
N GLY A 12 -6.08 30.22 22.40
CA GLY A 12 -6.38 30.18 20.97
C GLY A 12 -6.16 28.77 20.42
N THR A 13 -7.23 28.11 20.00
CA THR A 13 -7.18 26.87 19.23
C THR A 13 -6.57 27.18 17.86
N VAL A 14 -5.33 26.75 17.63
CA VAL A 14 -4.73 26.75 16.30
C VAL A 14 -5.23 25.50 15.58
N LEU A 15 -6.21 25.68 14.69
CA LEU A 15 -6.61 24.67 13.71
C LEU A 15 -5.46 24.54 12.69
N PHE A 16 -4.66 23.48 12.82
CA PHE A 16 -3.74 23.09 11.76
C PHE A 16 -4.57 22.43 10.65
N SER A 17 -4.77 23.14 9.54
CA SER A 17 -5.27 22.53 8.31
C SER A 17 -4.17 21.61 7.78
N GLN A 18 -4.34 20.29 7.95
CA GLN A 18 -3.58 19.27 7.23
C GLN A 18 -3.78 19.56 5.74
N SER A 19 -2.75 20.11 5.11
CA SER A 19 -2.75 20.36 3.67
C SER A 19 -2.40 19.02 3.05
N SER A 20 -3.39 18.31 2.49
CA SER A 20 -3.15 17.11 1.69
C SER A 20 -2.26 17.49 0.52
N LEU A 21 -0.96 17.26 0.63
CA LEU A 21 -0.05 17.34 -0.50
C LEU A 21 -0.47 16.24 -1.47
N VAL A 22 -1.15 16.65 -2.54
CA VAL A 22 -1.39 15.79 -3.70
C VAL A 22 -0.03 15.26 -4.15
N LEU A 23 0.07 13.94 -4.31
CA LEU A 23 1.25 13.30 -4.90
C LEU A 23 1.49 13.95 -6.27
N ALA A 24 2.54 14.77 -6.38
CA ALA A 24 2.75 15.65 -7.53
C ALA A 24 2.94 14.92 -8.88
N ASN A 25 3.11 13.59 -8.85
CA ASN A 25 3.33 12.73 -10.02
C ASN A 25 2.24 11.68 -10.27
N THR A 26 1.20 11.56 -9.44
CA THR A 26 0.13 10.58 -9.69
C THR A 26 -0.93 11.15 -10.62
N VAL A 27 -1.33 10.37 -11.62
CA VAL A 27 -2.42 10.74 -12.53
C VAL A 27 -3.55 9.72 -12.41
N PRO A 28 -4.82 10.13 -12.26
CA PRO A 28 -5.94 9.18 -12.30
C PRO A 28 -5.90 8.34 -13.57
N LEU A 29 -6.22 7.05 -13.46
CA LEU A 29 -6.31 6.20 -14.65
C LEU A 29 -7.32 6.79 -15.65
N PRO A 30 -6.99 6.84 -16.96
CA PRO A 30 -7.79 7.56 -17.94
C PRO A 30 -9.11 6.87 -18.26
N ASP A 31 -9.19 5.56 -18.05
CA ASP A 31 -10.40 4.76 -18.21
C ASP A 31 -10.29 3.46 -17.39
N HIS A 32 -11.38 2.70 -17.26
CA HIS A 32 -11.45 1.44 -16.51
C HIS A 32 -10.88 0.25 -17.30
N HIS A 33 -10.82 0.34 -18.62
CA HIS A 33 -10.24 -0.66 -19.51
C HIS A 33 -9.74 0.02 -20.80
N HIS A 34 -9.07 -0.73 -21.68
CA HIS A 34 -8.34 -0.18 -22.84
C HIS A 34 -7.25 0.84 -22.49
N ILE A 35 -6.53 0.57 -21.41
CA ILE A 35 -5.48 1.46 -20.89
C ILE A 35 -4.15 0.73 -20.80
N TYR A 36 -3.07 1.49 -20.89
CA TYR A 36 -1.73 1.01 -20.56
C TYR A 36 -1.37 1.38 -19.13
N ILE A 37 -0.83 0.42 -18.39
CA ILE A 37 -0.34 0.61 -17.03
C ILE A 37 1.15 0.26 -16.94
N ASN A 38 1.91 1.13 -16.27
CA ASN A 38 3.28 0.89 -15.88
C ASN A 38 3.31 0.22 -14.51
N VAL A 39 4.28 -0.65 -14.32
CA VAL A 39 4.58 -1.22 -13.01
C VAL A 39 5.66 -0.40 -12.33
N ALA A 40 5.71 -0.46 -11.02
CA ALA A 40 6.65 0.29 -10.20
C ALA A 40 7.95 -0.47 -9.89
N ASN A 41 8.07 -1.73 -10.33
CA ASN A 41 9.29 -2.52 -10.14
C ASN A 41 10.52 -1.78 -10.66
N ASP A 42 11.63 -1.86 -9.94
CA ASP A 42 12.90 -1.22 -10.32
C ASP A 42 13.40 -1.70 -11.69
N SER A 43 13.14 -2.97 -12.03
CA SER A 43 13.52 -3.58 -13.31
C SER A 43 12.44 -3.47 -14.39
N GLY A 44 11.34 -2.74 -14.12
CA GLY A 44 10.22 -2.59 -15.04
C GLY A 44 9.35 -3.85 -15.15
N SER A 45 8.57 -3.96 -16.21
CA SER A 45 7.70 -5.12 -16.45
C SER A 45 8.48 -6.29 -17.08
N GLN A 46 8.05 -7.53 -16.78
CA GLN A 46 8.58 -8.74 -17.39
C GLN A 46 8.08 -8.90 -18.83
N TYR A 47 6.84 -8.47 -19.09
CA TYR A 47 6.19 -8.52 -20.40
C TYR A 47 5.45 -7.20 -20.67
N GLY A 48 4.61 -7.20 -21.71
CA GLY A 48 3.89 -6.02 -22.16
C GLY A 48 4.55 -5.42 -23.40
N SER A 49 3.75 -5.14 -24.42
CA SER A 49 4.19 -4.51 -25.67
C SER A 49 3.80 -3.03 -25.76
N GLY A 50 3.26 -2.47 -24.69
CA GLY A 50 2.89 -1.06 -24.62
C GLY A 50 4.10 -0.13 -24.57
N PRO A 51 3.87 1.19 -24.61
CA PRO A 51 4.91 2.19 -24.38
C PRO A 51 5.69 1.88 -23.10
N ASP A 52 7.01 1.95 -23.16
CA ASP A 52 7.93 1.68 -22.05
C ASP A 52 7.74 0.31 -21.37
N GLY A 53 7.24 -0.68 -22.10
CA GLY A 53 6.97 -2.02 -21.57
C GLY A 53 5.65 -2.15 -20.81
N SER A 54 4.81 -1.12 -20.81
CA SER A 54 3.52 -1.14 -20.10
C SER A 54 2.62 -2.33 -20.49
N TYR A 55 1.86 -2.80 -19.51
CA TYR A 55 0.80 -3.79 -19.71
C TYR A 55 -0.46 -3.14 -20.24
N TYR A 56 -1.09 -3.78 -21.22
CA TYR A 56 -2.39 -3.35 -21.74
C TYR A 56 -3.53 -4.03 -20.98
N ILE A 57 -4.31 -3.26 -20.22
CA ILE A 57 -5.56 -3.74 -19.62
C ILE A 57 -6.63 -3.68 -20.70
N LYS A 58 -6.92 -4.81 -21.32
CA LYS A 58 -7.96 -4.94 -22.34
C LYS A 58 -9.32 -5.14 -21.70
N ALA A 59 -9.48 -6.23 -20.94
CA ALA A 59 -10.67 -6.55 -20.15
C ALA A 59 -12.05 -6.49 -20.87
N ASP A 60 -12.09 -6.73 -22.19
CA ASP A 60 -13.33 -6.75 -22.99
C ASP A 60 -14.18 -8.01 -22.78
N GLY A 61 -13.49 -9.15 -22.63
CA GLY A 61 -14.10 -10.47 -22.52
C GLY A 61 -13.50 -11.31 -21.40
N GLY A 62 -12.44 -10.82 -20.75
CA GLY A 62 -11.89 -11.45 -19.58
C GLY A 62 -12.79 -11.22 -18.37
N GLY A 63 -13.01 -12.30 -17.61
CA GLY A 63 -14.01 -12.35 -16.56
C GLY A 63 -13.43 -12.21 -15.15
N LEU A 64 -14.34 -11.95 -14.22
CA LEU A 64 -14.08 -11.90 -12.79
C LEU A 64 -14.07 -13.30 -12.13
N ASN A 65 -14.35 -14.36 -12.89
CA ASN A 65 -14.62 -15.68 -12.32
C ASN A 65 -13.39 -16.56 -12.11
N GLN A 66 -12.25 -16.23 -12.74
CA GLN A 66 -11.12 -17.15 -12.79
C GLN A 66 -9.97 -16.84 -11.85
N LEU A 67 -9.68 -15.57 -11.59
CA LEU A 67 -8.53 -15.16 -10.81
C LEU A 67 -8.99 -14.90 -9.39
N HIS A 68 -8.32 -15.49 -8.41
CA HIS A 68 -8.71 -15.34 -7.01
C HIS A 68 -7.53 -15.01 -6.12
N ILE A 69 -7.82 -14.34 -5.02
CA ILE A 69 -6.88 -14.17 -3.90
C ILE A 69 -7.32 -15.07 -2.76
N THR A 70 -6.36 -15.83 -2.21
CA THR A 70 -6.59 -16.75 -1.09
C THR A 70 -5.48 -16.64 -0.04
N THR A 71 -5.78 -17.08 1.18
CA THR A 71 -4.81 -17.27 2.26
C THR A 71 -4.58 -18.74 2.55
N ASP A 72 -5.14 -19.63 1.71
CA ASP A 72 -4.94 -21.07 1.75
C ASP A 72 -4.26 -21.51 0.45
N SER A 73 -2.99 -21.88 0.55
CA SER A 73 -2.18 -22.37 -0.58
C SER A 73 -2.61 -23.74 -1.12
N SER A 74 -3.50 -24.45 -0.42
CA SER A 74 -3.93 -25.79 -0.79
C SER A 74 -5.00 -25.78 -1.89
N ILE A 75 -5.34 -26.97 -2.38
CA ILE A 75 -6.43 -27.15 -3.35
C ILE A 75 -7.79 -26.66 -2.82
N ALA A 76 -7.98 -26.59 -1.50
CA ALA A 76 -9.24 -26.12 -0.91
C ALA A 76 -9.40 -24.59 -1.05
N GLY A 77 -8.29 -23.85 -1.10
CA GLY A 77 -8.25 -22.38 -1.20
C GLY A 77 -8.41 -21.83 -2.61
N VAL A 78 -8.49 -22.66 -3.66
CA VAL A 78 -8.39 -22.21 -5.06
C VAL A 78 -9.47 -21.23 -5.52
N ASN A 79 -10.63 -21.22 -4.87
CA ASN A 79 -11.72 -20.28 -5.16
C ASN A 79 -11.58 -18.94 -4.43
N GLY A 80 -10.55 -18.79 -3.60
CA GLY A 80 -10.29 -17.60 -2.82
C GLY A 80 -11.36 -17.26 -1.82
N GLN A 81 -11.13 -16.12 -1.18
CA GLN A 81 -12.07 -15.53 -0.24
C GLN A 81 -11.77 -14.04 -0.06
N VAL A 82 -12.74 -13.29 0.45
CA VAL A 82 -12.49 -11.95 0.97
C VAL A 82 -11.78 -12.07 2.31
N THR A 83 -10.64 -11.42 2.44
CA THR A 83 -9.87 -11.30 3.69
C THR A 83 -9.76 -9.84 4.06
N THR A 84 -10.19 -9.49 5.28
CA THR A 84 -10.02 -8.15 5.84
C THR A 84 -9.31 -8.27 7.17
N GLN A 85 -8.15 -7.65 7.27
CA GLN A 85 -7.39 -7.53 8.51
C GLN A 85 -7.68 -6.14 9.12
N ASN A 86 -8.26 -6.12 10.31
CA ASN A 86 -8.42 -4.88 11.08
C ASN A 86 -7.27 -4.79 12.08
N ILE A 87 -6.51 -3.70 12.04
CA ILE A 87 -5.35 -3.47 12.93
C ILE A 87 -5.46 -2.12 13.64
N ASP A 88 -4.87 -2.01 14.83
CA ASP A 88 -4.74 -0.76 15.60
C ASP A 88 -3.30 -0.23 15.58
N THR A 89 -2.43 -0.86 14.79
CA THR A 89 -1.04 -0.49 14.56
C THR A 89 -0.86 0.08 13.16
N SER A 90 0.27 0.75 12.92
CA SER A 90 0.59 1.32 11.60
C SER A 90 1.37 0.37 10.69
N SER A 91 1.53 -0.89 11.10
CA SER A 91 2.32 -1.88 10.37
C SER A 91 1.79 -3.29 10.58
N THR A 92 1.86 -4.12 9.53
CA THR A 92 1.52 -5.55 9.58
C THR A 92 2.29 -6.29 8.49
N SER A 93 2.30 -7.61 8.58
CA SER A 93 2.87 -8.49 7.55
C SER A 93 1.92 -9.66 7.30
N GLY A 94 1.98 -10.24 6.12
CA GLY A 94 1.14 -11.38 5.80
C GLY A 94 1.56 -12.10 4.54
N THR A 95 0.80 -13.15 4.22
CA THR A 95 0.97 -13.95 3.02
C THR A 95 -0.39 -14.24 2.43
N PHE A 96 -0.47 -14.15 1.10
CA PHE A 96 -1.59 -14.64 0.33
C PHE A 96 -1.09 -15.24 -0.98
N TRP A 97 -1.99 -15.90 -1.69
CA TRP A 97 -1.72 -16.52 -2.98
C TRP A 97 -2.73 -16.06 -4.01
N VAL A 98 -2.29 -15.97 -5.27
CA VAL A 98 -3.13 -15.71 -6.43
C VAL A 98 -3.33 -17.02 -7.19
N SER A 99 -4.54 -17.54 -7.14
CA SER A 99 -4.94 -18.78 -7.82
C SER A 99 -5.68 -18.49 -9.12
N THR A 100 -5.72 -19.48 -10.00
CA THR A 100 -6.56 -19.47 -11.21
C THR A 100 -7.45 -20.69 -11.28
N THR A 101 -8.75 -20.54 -11.50
CA THR A 101 -9.70 -21.63 -11.81
C THR A 101 -10.19 -21.57 -13.25
N GLY A 102 -9.56 -20.74 -14.09
CA GLY A 102 -10.00 -20.51 -15.47
C GLY A 102 -9.77 -21.71 -16.37
N GLY A 103 -10.61 -21.86 -17.39
CA GLY A 103 -10.53 -22.96 -18.36
C GLY A 103 -9.22 -22.98 -19.18
N ARG A 104 -8.49 -21.85 -19.24
CA ARG A 104 -7.13 -21.80 -19.80
C ARG A 104 -6.13 -22.59 -18.96
N GLY A 105 -6.31 -22.59 -17.64
CA GLY A 105 -5.47 -23.31 -16.69
C GLY A 105 -4.14 -22.65 -16.34
N TYR A 106 -3.84 -21.43 -16.82
CA TYR A 106 -2.64 -20.69 -16.46
C TYR A 106 -2.70 -19.22 -16.88
N ASN A 107 -1.85 -18.40 -16.27
CA ASN A 107 -1.59 -17.02 -16.65
C ASN A 107 -0.09 -16.77 -16.66
N ASP A 108 0.43 -16.13 -17.71
CA ASP A 108 1.87 -16.01 -17.98
C ASP A 108 2.58 -15.07 -17.00
N ALA A 109 1.87 -14.04 -16.52
CA ALA A 109 2.31 -13.20 -15.41
C ALA A 109 1.13 -12.74 -14.56
N ILE A 110 1.40 -12.54 -13.28
CA ILE A 110 0.48 -11.95 -12.31
C ILE A 110 0.98 -10.56 -11.95
N ILE A 111 0.11 -9.57 -12.11
CA ILE A 111 0.35 -8.19 -11.72
C ILE A 111 -0.49 -7.93 -10.47
N LEU A 112 0.15 -7.49 -9.40
CA LEU A 112 -0.49 -7.08 -8.16
C LEU A 112 -0.80 -5.58 -8.22
N LEU A 113 -2.02 -5.21 -7.86
CA LEU A 113 -2.41 -3.85 -7.56
C LEU A 113 -2.48 -3.68 -6.05
N ALA A 114 -1.63 -2.83 -5.49
CA ALA A 114 -1.78 -2.28 -4.16
C ALA A 114 -2.45 -0.91 -4.25
N SER A 115 -3.58 -0.73 -3.57
CA SER A 115 -4.33 0.52 -3.51
C SER A 115 -4.42 1.04 -2.08
N VAL A 116 -3.96 2.26 -1.84
CA VAL A 116 -3.98 2.89 -0.50
C VAL A 116 -4.93 4.07 -0.51
N GLN A 117 -5.94 4.05 0.36
CA GLN A 117 -6.87 5.15 0.54
C GLN A 117 -6.10 6.41 0.96
N GLY A 118 -6.35 7.52 0.26
CA GLY A 118 -5.61 8.75 0.44
C GLY A 118 -5.94 9.50 1.75
N PRO A 119 -5.00 10.30 2.28
CA PRO A 119 -3.64 10.56 1.78
C PRO A 119 -2.63 9.44 2.15
N VAL A 120 -1.68 9.16 1.26
CA VAL A 120 -0.56 8.22 1.55
C VAL A 120 0.47 8.92 2.45
N SER A 121 0.88 8.27 3.54
CA SER A 121 1.87 8.79 4.48
C SER A 121 3.28 8.85 3.88
N ASP A 122 4.10 9.81 4.31
CA ASP A 122 5.48 9.96 3.84
C ASP A 122 6.40 8.82 4.31
N ASP A 123 6.04 8.13 5.40
CA ASP A 123 6.72 6.93 5.91
C ASP A 123 6.09 5.62 5.42
N PHE A 124 5.19 5.69 4.42
CA PHE A 124 4.63 4.49 3.79
C PHE A 124 5.76 3.63 3.20
N SER A 125 5.74 2.35 3.55
CA SER A 125 6.64 1.35 3.02
C SER A 125 5.89 0.03 2.85
N LEU A 126 6.00 -0.57 1.67
CA LEU A 126 5.45 -1.87 1.32
C LEU A 126 6.55 -2.72 0.72
N SER A 127 7.03 -3.71 1.47
CA SER A 127 7.93 -4.74 0.96
C SER A 127 7.11 -5.90 0.40
N ILE A 128 7.41 -6.34 -0.82
CA ILE A 128 6.81 -7.50 -1.46
C ILE A 128 7.90 -8.50 -1.81
N THR A 129 7.68 -9.75 -1.41
CA THR A 129 8.42 -10.90 -1.92
C THR A 129 7.45 -11.82 -2.64
N SER A 130 7.73 -12.18 -3.89
CA SER A 130 6.89 -13.10 -4.66
C SER A 130 7.59 -14.44 -4.92
N SER A 131 6.81 -15.51 -5.02
CA SER A 131 7.30 -16.83 -5.46
C SER A 131 6.22 -17.51 -6.30
N GLY A 132 6.61 -18.34 -7.26
CA GLY A 132 5.65 -18.94 -8.18
C GLY A 132 6.32 -19.59 -9.36
N TYR A 133 5.64 -19.66 -10.50
CA TYR A 133 6.13 -20.37 -11.67
C TYR A 133 6.49 -19.43 -12.81
N GLN A 134 7.61 -19.71 -13.46
CA GLN A 134 7.99 -19.09 -14.73
C GLN A 134 8.10 -20.16 -15.81
N TRP A 135 7.78 -19.78 -17.03
CA TRP A 135 7.98 -20.54 -18.26
C TRP A 135 8.12 -19.53 -19.38
N THR A 136 8.54 -19.99 -20.57
CA THR A 136 8.55 -19.14 -21.76
C THR A 136 7.15 -19.07 -22.36
N PRO A 137 6.46 -17.91 -22.38
CA PRO A 137 5.14 -17.82 -22.99
C PRO A 137 5.21 -18.07 -24.49
N THR A 138 4.24 -18.79 -25.04
CA THR A 138 4.18 -19.07 -26.49
C THR A 138 2.82 -18.75 -27.07
N MET A 139 2.79 -18.42 -28.36
CA MET A 139 1.54 -18.11 -29.07
C MET A 139 0.59 -19.31 -29.20
N ASN A 140 1.10 -20.54 -29.08
CA ASN A 140 0.35 -21.78 -29.30
C ASN A 140 -0.33 -22.35 -28.03
N GLN A 141 -0.46 -21.52 -26.98
CA GLN A 141 -1.28 -21.78 -25.80
C GLN A 141 -1.00 -23.10 -25.08
N THR A 142 0.24 -23.34 -24.66
CA THR A 142 0.55 -24.43 -23.73
C THR A 142 1.52 -23.94 -22.67
N VAL A 143 1.27 -24.24 -21.40
CA VAL A 143 2.29 -24.08 -20.34
C VAL A 143 3.51 -24.85 -20.78
N GLY A 144 4.64 -24.16 -20.83
CA GLY A 144 5.87 -24.71 -21.40
C GLY A 144 6.37 -25.92 -20.62
N ALA A 145 7.02 -26.85 -21.33
CA ALA A 145 7.77 -27.95 -20.70
C ALA A 145 8.93 -27.46 -19.82
N ASP A 146 9.26 -26.17 -19.89
CA ASP A 146 10.27 -25.44 -19.12
C ASP A 146 9.71 -24.77 -17.85
N ILE A 147 8.48 -25.12 -17.44
CA ILE A 147 7.92 -24.61 -16.18
C ILE A 147 8.87 -24.89 -15.00
N ARG A 148 9.20 -23.83 -14.26
CA ARG A 148 10.07 -23.89 -13.09
C ARG A 148 9.55 -23.02 -11.97
N TYR A 149 9.69 -23.51 -10.74
CA TYR A 149 9.40 -22.70 -9.56
C TYR A 149 10.54 -21.71 -9.32
N VAL A 150 10.20 -20.47 -9.03
CA VAL A 150 11.12 -19.37 -8.69
C VAL A 150 10.71 -18.84 -7.33
N SER A 151 11.64 -18.87 -6.39
CA SER A 151 11.48 -18.26 -5.07
C SER A 151 12.15 -16.89 -5.05
N GLY A 152 11.48 -15.89 -4.47
CA GLY A 152 11.98 -14.52 -4.42
C GLY A 152 12.12 -13.90 -5.81
N ALA A 153 11.10 -14.09 -6.67
CA ALA A 153 11.12 -13.53 -8.01
C ALA A 153 11.09 -11.99 -7.98
N VAL A 154 10.26 -11.44 -7.10
CA VAL A 154 10.35 -10.06 -6.60
C VAL A 154 10.86 -10.11 -5.16
N ASP A 155 11.70 -9.16 -4.80
CA ASP A 155 12.09 -8.85 -3.41
C ASP A 155 12.41 -7.35 -3.34
N GLU A 156 11.36 -6.54 -3.35
CA GLU A 156 11.43 -5.08 -3.53
C GLU A 156 10.63 -4.36 -2.45
N THR A 157 11.02 -3.11 -2.16
CA THR A 157 10.31 -2.24 -1.21
C THR A 157 9.85 -0.98 -1.92
N PHE A 158 8.54 -0.78 -1.94
CA PHE A 158 7.87 0.35 -2.53
C PHE A 158 7.52 1.38 -1.45
N SER A 159 7.58 2.64 -1.82
CA SER A 159 7.39 3.80 -0.98
C SER A 159 6.30 4.70 -1.57
N LYS A 160 6.03 5.82 -0.90
CA LYS A 160 5.08 6.82 -1.38
C LYS A 160 5.39 7.34 -2.80
N SER A 161 6.66 7.42 -3.20
CA SER A 161 7.01 7.92 -4.54
C SER A 161 6.69 6.95 -5.68
N ASP A 162 6.44 5.68 -5.36
CA ASP A 162 6.25 4.62 -6.36
C ASP A 162 4.79 4.51 -6.83
N PHE A 163 3.88 5.24 -6.17
CA PHE A 163 2.52 5.39 -6.67
C PHE A 163 2.52 6.22 -7.96
N LEU A 164 2.10 5.58 -9.05
CA LEU A 164 2.05 6.21 -10.37
C LEU A 164 0.65 6.74 -10.72
N TYR A 165 -0.39 6.19 -10.09
CA TYR A 165 -1.77 6.51 -10.44
C TYR A 165 -2.62 6.91 -9.24
N GLY A 166 -3.72 7.57 -9.55
CA GLY A 166 -4.73 7.98 -8.59
C GLY A 166 -4.79 9.50 -8.37
N PRO A 167 -5.74 9.94 -7.53
CA PRO A 167 -6.72 9.11 -6.82
C PRO A 167 -7.82 8.56 -7.76
N ASN A 168 -8.21 7.29 -7.54
CA ASN A 168 -9.33 6.61 -8.22
C ASN A 168 -10.27 6.02 -7.16
N THR A 169 -11.60 6.00 -7.38
CA THR A 169 -12.56 5.36 -6.46
C THR A 169 -12.89 3.91 -6.82
N ALA A 170 -12.44 3.44 -7.99
CA ALA A 170 -12.66 2.09 -8.48
C ALA A 170 -11.41 1.57 -9.20
N LYS A 171 -11.22 0.24 -9.19
CA LYS A 171 -10.11 -0.42 -9.89
C LYS A 171 -10.44 -0.66 -11.37
N PRO A 172 -9.44 -0.64 -12.27
CA PRO A 172 -9.67 -0.96 -13.67
C PRO A 172 -10.05 -2.45 -13.82
N GLY A 173 -10.81 -2.77 -14.86
CA GLY A 173 -11.25 -4.12 -15.19
C GLY A 173 -12.55 -4.14 -16.00
N PRO A 174 -13.14 -5.33 -16.17
CA PRO A 174 -14.34 -5.50 -16.99
C PRO A 174 -15.56 -4.84 -16.35
N GLY A 175 -16.47 -4.35 -17.19
CA GLY A 175 -17.71 -3.71 -16.75
C GLY A 175 -18.19 -2.67 -17.75
N ASN A 176 -19.29 -2.00 -17.42
CA ASN A 176 -19.72 -0.81 -18.14
C ASN A 176 -19.41 0.42 -17.29
N GLY A 177 -18.17 0.90 -17.40
CA GLY A 177 -17.62 1.99 -16.58
C GLY A 177 -16.95 1.52 -15.29
N TRP A 178 -16.63 2.49 -14.43
CA TRP A 178 -16.00 2.29 -13.13
C TRP A 178 -16.95 1.62 -12.13
N VAL A 179 -17.00 0.28 -12.13
CA VAL A 179 -17.92 -0.50 -11.30
C VAL A 179 -17.24 -1.44 -10.30
N LEU A 180 -15.92 -1.60 -10.37
CA LEU A 180 -15.19 -2.56 -9.55
C LEU A 180 -14.53 -1.88 -8.35
N PRO A 181 -14.85 -2.26 -7.11
CA PRO A 181 -14.18 -1.71 -5.95
C PRO A 181 -12.79 -2.33 -5.75
N PHE A 182 -11.95 -1.66 -4.95
CA PHE A 182 -10.65 -2.14 -4.50
C PHE A 182 -10.74 -3.18 -3.38
N TYR A 183 -11.78 -3.10 -2.55
CA TYR A 183 -12.07 -4.04 -1.47
C TYR A 183 -13.59 -4.30 -1.38
N SER A 184 -13.98 -5.43 -0.79
CA SER A 184 -15.39 -5.81 -0.70
C SER A 184 -16.16 -4.78 0.13
N GLY A 185 -17.29 -4.30 -0.40
CA GLY A 185 -18.15 -3.33 0.28
C GLY A 185 -17.70 -1.86 0.20
N GLN A 186 -16.65 -1.52 -0.56
CA GLN A 186 -16.29 -0.12 -0.80
C GLN A 186 -17.45 0.64 -1.47
N ASP A 187 -17.71 1.87 -1.04
CA ASP A 187 -18.57 2.80 -1.77
C ASP A 187 -17.75 3.54 -2.85
N ILE A 188 -17.84 3.04 -4.09
CA ILE A 188 -17.12 3.60 -5.25
C ILE A 188 -17.63 4.99 -5.69
N ASN A 189 -18.76 5.45 -5.15
CA ASN A 189 -19.31 6.78 -5.43
C ASN A 189 -18.90 7.81 -4.36
N ASP A 190 -18.28 7.38 -3.27
CA ASP A 190 -17.74 8.27 -2.24
C ASP A 190 -16.28 8.63 -2.56
N PRO A 191 -15.98 9.89 -2.90
CA PRO A 191 -14.61 10.35 -3.13
C PRO A 191 -13.68 10.16 -1.92
N SER A 192 -14.21 10.02 -0.70
CA SER A 192 -13.40 9.76 0.50
C SER A 192 -12.73 8.39 0.48
N THR A 193 -13.25 7.45 -0.31
CA THR A 193 -12.67 6.11 -0.49
C THR A 193 -11.62 6.06 -1.61
N ALA A 194 -11.32 7.19 -2.25
CA ALA A 194 -10.41 7.22 -3.37
C ALA A 194 -8.99 6.82 -2.95
N SER A 195 -8.37 5.98 -3.78
CA SER A 195 -7.08 5.35 -3.50
C SER A 195 -6.03 5.73 -4.52
N TYR A 196 -4.79 5.81 -4.06
CA TYR A 196 -3.59 5.87 -4.91
C TYR A 196 -3.16 4.46 -5.25
N LEU A 197 -2.71 4.24 -6.48
CA LEU A 197 -2.51 2.92 -7.05
C LEU A 197 -1.05 2.66 -7.40
N LEU A 198 -0.61 1.46 -7.04
CA LEU A 198 0.71 0.91 -7.28
C LEU A 198 0.54 -0.46 -7.96
N PHE A 199 1.00 -0.59 -9.19
CA PHE A 199 1.02 -1.87 -9.91
C PHE A 199 2.41 -2.48 -9.81
N ILE A 200 2.48 -3.77 -9.50
CA ILE A 200 3.71 -4.53 -9.27
C ILE A 200 3.61 -5.80 -10.10
N ASP A 201 4.52 -5.99 -11.03
CA ASP A 201 4.71 -7.27 -11.68
C ASP A 201 5.33 -8.24 -10.67
N LEU A 202 4.70 -9.39 -10.44
CA LEU A 202 5.23 -10.40 -9.53
C LEU A 202 6.33 -11.26 -10.17
N TYR A 203 6.60 -11.08 -11.46
CA TYR A 203 7.54 -11.86 -12.27
C TYR A 203 7.27 -13.36 -12.29
N VAL A 204 6.06 -13.77 -11.92
CA VAL A 204 5.63 -15.16 -11.90
C VAL A 204 4.20 -15.26 -12.43
N GLY A 205 3.93 -16.35 -13.11
CA GLY A 205 2.60 -16.78 -13.48
C GLY A 205 1.97 -17.68 -12.41
N ASN A 206 0.74 -18.11 -12.68
CA ASN A 206 0.07 -19.17 -11.94
C ASN A 206 -0.52 -20.22 -12.89
N THR A 207 -0.83 -21.41 -12.36
CA THR A 207 -1.38 -22.53 -13.13
C THR A 207 -2.45 -23.28 -12.33
N SER A 208 -3.30 -24.01 -13.03
CA SER A 208 -4.30 -24.91 -12.47
C SER A 208 -3.74 -26.29 -12.10
N ASP A 209 -2.47 -26.57 -12.35
CA ASP A 209 -1.83 -27.80 -11.89
C ASP A 209 -1.66 -27.78 -10.36
N ARG A 210 -2.50 -28.54 -9.68
CA ARG A 210 -2.57 -28.61 -8.20
C ARG A 210 -1.55 -29.55 -7.58
N SER A 211 -0.78 -30.27 -8.39
CA SER A 211 0.29 -31.14 -7.88
C SER A 211 1.58 -30.37 -7.55
N LEU A 212 1.67 -29.14 -8.03
CA LEU A 212 2.80 -28.24 -7.88
C LEU A 212 2.86 -27.59 -6.48
N ILE A 213 4.03 -27.06 -6.11
CA ILE A 213 4.23 -26.21 -4.91
C ILE A 213 3.20 -25.08 -4.93
N ASP A 214 2.64 -24.77 -3.75
CA ASP A 214 1.57 -23.79 -3.58
C ASP A 214 0.33 -24.08 -4.45
N SER A 215 0.11 -25.34 -4.81
CA SER A 215 -0.97 -25.77 -5.72
C SER A 215 -0.97 -25.04 -7.07
N GLY A 216 0.22 -24.63 -7.54
CA GLY A 216 0.38 -23.86 -8.79
C GLY A 216 0.06 -22.37 -8.66
N ASN A 217 -0.21 -21.88 -7.46
CA ASN A 217 -0.54 -20.47 -7.22
C ASN A 217 0.71 -19.58 -7.17
N ALA A 218 0.55 -18.29 -7.45
CA ALA A 218 1.59 -17.29 -7.20
C ALA A 218 1.50 -16.83 -5.74
N LYS A 219 2.56 -17.04 -4.96
CA LYS A 219 2.68 -16.61 -3.57
C LYS A 219 3.12 -15.15 -3.48
N VAL A 220 2.49 -14.39 -2.59
CA VAL A 220 2.84 -13.01 -2.24
C VAL A 220 3.03 -12.93 -0.73
N GLU A 221 4.23 -12.56 -0.31
CA GLU A 221 4.57 -12.19 1.05
C GLU A 221 4.71 -10.68 1.11
N PHE A 222 4.09 -10.05 2.10
CA PHE A 222 4.15 -8.60 2.25
C PHE A 222 4.48 -8.19 3.68
N THR A 223 5.18 -7.07 3.80
CA THR A 223 5.30 -6.30 5.03
C THR A 223 4.97 -4.86 4.70
N VAL A 224 4.08 -4.25 5.48
CA VAL A 224 3.68 -2.85 5.28
C VAL A 224 3.83 -2.05 6.57
N SER A 225 4.25 -0.81 6.45
CA SER A 225 4.29 0.19 7.53
C SER A 225 3.84 1.56 7.02
N GLY A 226 3.56 2.50 7.94
CA GLY A 226 3.12 3.84 7.59
C GLY A 226 1.65 3.90 7.14
N LEU A 227 0.82 2.96 7.60
CA LEU A 227 -0.63 3.01 7.43
C LEU A 227 -1.26 3.75 8.62
N TYR A 228 -2.02 4.81 8.35
CA TYR A 228 -2.73 5.57 9.38
C TYR A 228 -4.14 5.91 8.92
N GLU A 229 -5.15 5.56 9.73
CA GLU A 229 -6.58 5.80 9.48
C GLU A 229 -6.99 5.56 8.02
N THR A 230 -6.51 4.47 7.44
CA THR A 230 -6.58 4.19 6.00
C THR A 230 -6.90 2.72 5.73
N THR A 231 -7.23 2.41 4.49
CA THR A 231 -7.36 1.06 3.96
C THR A 231 -6.31 0.83 2.86
N LEU A 232 -5.51 -0.23 3.01
CA LEU A 232 -4.73 -0.82 1.93
C LEU A 232 -5.49 -2.03 1.38
N ALA A 233 -5.60 -2.15 0.07
CA ALA A 233 -6.17 -3.34 -0.56
C ALA A 233 -5.27 -3.89 -1.67
N PHE A 234 -5.27 -5.21 -1.80
CA PHE A 234 -4.55 -5.96 -2.81
C PHE A 234 -5.54 -6.59 -3.79
N ASN A 235 -5.30 -6.36 -5.07
CA ASN A 235 -6.01 -6.97 -6.18
C ASN A 235 -4.99 -7.62 -7.12
N ALA A 236 -5.42 -8.64 -7.85
CA ALA A 236 -4.58 -9.32 -8.82
C ALA A 236 -5.12 -9.10 -10.22
N TYR A 237 -4.20 -9.06 -11.18
CA TYR A 237 -4.43 -9.00 -12.60
C TYR A 237 -3.61 -10.09 -13.27
N ALA A 238 -4.15 -10.69 -14.32
CA ALA A 238 -3.49 -11.76 -15.04
C ALA A 238 -3.25 -11.36 -16.49
N TYR A 239 -1.98 -11.41 -16.87
CA TYR A 239 -1.51 -11.23 -18.23
C TYR A 239 -1.38 -12.59 -18.94
N ALA A 240 -1.71 -12.60 -20.22
CA ALA A 240 -1.43 -13.72 -21.11
C ALA A 240 -0.90 -13.24 -22.46
N LEU A 241 0.20 -13.84 -22.94
CA LEU A 241 0.78 -13.49 -24.24
C LEU A 241 -0.15 -13.90 -25.39
N SER A 242 -0.83 -15.03 -25.26
CA SER A 242 -1.79 -15.51 -26.26
C SER A 242 -3.01 -15.98 -25.54
N SER A 243 -4.18 -15.40 -25.78
CA SER A 243 -5.42 -15.85 -25.17
C SER A 243 -6.60 -15.87 -26.14
N ASN A 244 -7.67 -16.54 -25.75
CA ASN A 244 -8.93 -16.57 -26.51
C ASN A 244 -9.70 -15.24 -26.45
N THR A 245 -9.34 -14.33 -25.55
CA THR A 245 -9.97 -13.00 -25.39
C THR A 245 -9.14 -11.88 -25.99
N GLY A 246 -7.89 -12.14 -26.37
CA GLY A 246 -6.90 -11.17 -26.86
C GLY A 246 -5.51 -11.58 -26.40
N GLY A 247 -4.56 -11.73 -27.33
CA GLY A 247 -3.17 -11.96 -26.95
C GLY A 247 -2.54 -10.66 -26.44
N ASP A 248 -1.51 -10.81 -25.63
CA ASP A 248 -0.64 -9.74 -25.16
C ASP A 248 -1.40 -8.67 -24.35
N SER A 249 -2.25 -9.13 -23.44
CA SER A 249 -3.09 -8.27 -22.62
C SER A 249 -3.36 -8.83 -21.23
N ILE A 250 -3.70 -7.92 -20.32
CA ILE A 250 -4.40 -8.22 -19.08
C ILE A 250 -5.89 -8.27 -19.38
N ASP A 251 -6.49 -9.43 -19.14
CA ASP A 251 -7.92 -9.66 -19.36
C ASP A 251 -8.66 -10.00 -18.06
N TRP A 252 -7.97 -10.53 -17.05
CA TRP A 252 -8.63 -11.02 -15.83
C TRP A 252 -8.14 -10.30 -14.59
N THR A 253 -9.05 -10.13 -13.64
CA THR A 253 -8.80 -9.62 -12.30
C THR A 253 -9.69 -10.34 -11.29
N ASN A 254 -9.34 -10.30 -10.01
CA ASN A 254 -10.16 -10.86 -8.95
C ASN A 254 -11.51 -10.11 -8.83
N ARG A 255 -12.54 -10.88 -8.45
CA ARG A 255 -13.90 -10.34 -8.24
C ARG A 255 -14.02 -9.67 -6.89
N LEU A 256 -14.50 -8.44 -6.91
CA LEU A 256 -15.00 -7.74 -5.74
C LEU A 256 -16.30 -7.04 -6.11
N SER A 257 -17.12 -6.76 -5.11
CA SER A 257 -18.40 -6.07 -5.26
C SER A 257 -18.60 -5.05 -4.16
N THR A 258 -19.34 -4.00 -4.48
CA THR A 258 -19.84 -3.03 -3.49
C THR A 258 -20.90 -3.67 -2.59
N ASN A 259 -21.49 -4.79 -3.01
CA ASN A 259 -22.37 -5.62 -2.19
C ASN A 259 -21.58 -6.74 -1.49
N LEU A 260 -21.50 -6.67 -0.16
CA LEU A 260 -20.83 -7.69 0.67
C LEU A 260 -21.40 -9.10 0.51
N ALA A 261 -22.68 -9.22 0.12
CA ALA A 261 -23.35 -10.52 -0.04
C ALA A 261 -23.10 -11.19 -1.40
N ASP A 262 -22.45 -10.51 -2.35
CA ASP A 262 -22.24 -11.08 -3.68
C ASP A 262 -21.30 -12.30 -3.61
N PRO A 263 -21.66 -13.44 -4.23
CA PRO A 263 -20.87 -14.65 -4.16
C PRO A 263 -19.63 -14.59 -5.05
N GLY A 264 -18.62 -15.38 -4.69
CA GLY A 264 -17.39 -15.55 -5.48
C GLY A 264 -16.45 -14.35 -5.44
N GLN A 265 -16.60 -13.47 -4.45
CA GLN A 265 -15.64 -12.40 -4.19
C GLN A 265 -14.36 -12.95 -3.58
N SER A 266 -13.22 -12.41 -4.01
CA SER A 266 -11.93 -12.67 -3.40
C SER A 266 -11.04 -11.44 -3.45
N GLY A 267 -10.29 -11.21 -2.39
CA GLY A 267 -9.43 -10.03 -2.23
C GLY A 267 -8.83 -9.96 -0.83
N TYR A 268 -7.80 -9.14 -0.67
CA TYR A 268 -7.14 -8.95 0.62
C TYR A 268 -7.11 -7.46 0.95
N SER A 269 -7.55 -7.09 2.14
CA SER A 269 -7.58 -5.70 2.61
C SER A 269 -7.10 -5.59 4.04
N ILE A 270 -6.49 -4.46 4.37
CA ILE A 270 -6.04 -4.08 5.70
C ILE A 270 -6.66 -2.73 5.99
N THR A 271 -7.47 -2.65 7.04
CA THR A 271 -8.04 -1.39 7.55
C THR A 271 -7.40 -1.10 8.90
N THR A 272 -6.86 0.10 9.07
CA THR A 272 -6.20 0.51 10.31
C THR A 272 -6.91 1.67 10.99
N THR A 273 -6.93 1.65 12.32
CA THR A 273 -7.31 2.79 13.16
C THR A 273 -6.11 3.47 13.81
N ALA A 274 -4.89 3.14 13.40
CA ALA A 274 -3.69 3.79 13.90
C ALA A 274 -3.65 5.25 13.48
N VAL A 275 -3.30 6.14 14.41
CA VAL A 275 -3.24 7.59 14.16
C VAL A 275 -1.79 7.98 13.86
N ALA A 276 -1.59 8.84 12.87
CA ALA A 276 -0.26 9.34 12.53
C ALA A 276 0.38 10.06 13.73
N PRO A 277 1.68 9.88 13.99
CA PRO A 277 2.37 10.62 15.04
C PRO A 277 2.26 12.13 14.79
N VAL A 278 1.78 12.89 15.78
CA VAL A 278 1.74 14.35 15.69
C VAL A 278 3.17 14.88 15.86
N PRO A 279 3.72 15.66 14.91
CA PRO A 279 5.03 16.29 15.09
C PRO A 279 5.03 17.14 16.36
N LEU A 280 5.99 16.92 17.26
CA LEU A 280 6.12 17.73 18.47
C LEU A 280 6.31 19.20 18.05
N PRO A 281 5.56 20.15 18.65
CA PRO A 281 5.78 21.55 18.36
C PRO A 281 7.22 21.94 18.72
N PRO A 282 7.88 22.82 17.95
CA PRO A 282 9.28 23.23 18.16
C PRO A 282 9.59 23.83 19.55
N ALA A 283 8.58 24.05 20.40
CA ALA A 283 8.67 24.78 21.67
C ALA A 283 9.14 23.95 22.88
N VAL A 284 9.35 22.63 22.78
CA VAL A 284 9.79 21.82 23.94
C VAL A 284 11.25 22.11 24.34
N TRP A 285 12.03 22.80 23.49
CA TRP A 285 13.39 23.26 23.84
C TRP A 285 13.44 24.48 24.78
N LEU A 286 12.31 25.16 25.05
CA LEU A 286 12.28 26.39 25.85
C LEU A 286 12.08 26.18 27.37
N LEU A 287 11.77 24.96 27.82
CA LEU A 287 11.62 24.66 29.25
C LEU A 287 12.85 23.97 29.87
N GLY A 288 13.78 23.43 29.06
CA GLY A 288 15.01 22.82 29.55
C GLY A 288 16.12 23.82 29.93
N SER A 289 16.06 25.05 29.43
CA SER A 289 17.09 26.08 29.65
C SER A 289 16.74 27.10 30.75
N ALA A 290 15.51 27.12 31.26
CA ALA A 290 15.08 28.06 32.29
C ALA A 290 15.42 27.63 33.74
N LEU A 291 15.83 26.38 33.97
CA LEU A 291 16.19 25.88 35.31
C LEU A 291 17.70 25.92 35.62
N ALA A 292 18.56 26.23 34.65
CA ALA A 292 20.01 26.35 34.86
C ALA A 292 20.49 27.79 35.19
N GLY A 293 19.59 28.78 35.22
CA GLY A 293 19.95 30.21 35.25
C GLY A 293 19.93 30.92 36.62
N PHE A 294 19.49 30.30 37.71
CA PHE A 294 19.34 30.98 39.02
C PHE A 294 20.47 30.72 40.02
N GLY A 295 21.66 30.33 39.54
CA GLY A 295 22.75 29.86 40.38
C GLY A 295 23.89 30.84 40.71
N PHE A 296 23.88 32.13 40.31
CA PHE A 296 25.00 33.02 40.67
C PHE A 296 24.61 34.50 40.77
N ILE A 297 24.12 34.92 41.94
CA ILE A 297 24.20 36.33 42.37
C ILE A 297 24.62 36.37 43.84
N GLY A 298 25.84 36.88 44.09
CA GLY A 298 26.13 37.58 45.34
C GLY A 298 27.40 37.16 46.11
N ARG A 299 28.58 37.58 45.65
CA ARG A 299 29.68 37.91 46.58
C ARG A 299 30.47 39.12 46.09
N ARG A 300 30.09 40.29 46.62
CA ARG A 300 30.80 41.56 46.44
C ARG A 300 31.84 41.66 47.56
N GLN A 301 33.13 41.52 47.23
CA GLN A 301 34.21 41.83 48.16
C GLN A 301 34.25 43.34 48.43
N ARG A 302 34.23 43.71 49.71
CA ARG A 302 34.69 45.02 50.21
C ARG A 302 35.94 44.77 51.04
N ASN A 303 37.09 45.26 50.57
CA ASN A 303 38.28 45.46 51.37
C ASN A 303 38.28 46.89 51.92
N SER A 304 38.60 47.04 53.21
CA SER A 304 39.33 48.15 53.88
C SER A 304 39.26 47.85 55.39
N ALA A 305 40.33 47.38 56.03
CA ALA A 305 41.30 48.17 56.82
C ALA A 305 40.63 48.91 58.01
N ALA A 306 41.08 48.92 59.26
CA ALA A 306 42.22 48.40 60.03
C ALA A 306 41.73 48.42 61.51
N SER A 307 42.32 47.73 62.50
CA SER A 307 43.41 48.27 63.32
C SER A 307 43.29 47.69 64.75
N ARG A 308 44.38 47.07 65.25
CA ARG A 308 44.88 47.10 66.65
C ARG A 308 44.03 46.36 67.73
N THR A 309 44.52 45.67 68.76
CA THR A 309 45.85 45.50 69.39
C THR A 309 45.71 44.50 70.57
N PHE A 310 46.82 43.84 70.95
CA PHE A 310 47.19 43.31 72.30
C PHE A 310 46.30 42.19 72.90
N SER A 311 46.75 41.23 73.72
CA SER A 311 48.04 40.83 74.30
C SER A 311 47.88 39.42 74.87
N ALA A 312 49.01 38.72 75.01
CA ALA A 312 49.35 37.62 75.92
C ALA A 312 48.24 36.88 76.70
N LEU A 313 48.19 35.55 76.56
CA LEU A 313 48.86 34.57 77.43
C LEU A 313 48.83 33.18 76.76
#